data_AF-A0A8J7PA50-F1
#
_entry.id   AF-A0A8J7PA50-F1
#
_cell.length_a   1.000
_cell.length_b   1.000
_cell.length_c   1.000
_cell.angle_alpha   90.00
_cell.angle_beta   90.00
_cell.angle_gamma   90.00
#
_symmetry.space_group_name_H-M   'P 1'
#
loop_
_entity.id
_entity.type
_entity.pdbx_description
1 polymer ?
#
loop_
_entity_poly.entity_id
_entity_poly.type
_entity_poly.pdbx_seq_one_letter_code
_entity_poly.pdbx_strand_id
1 'polypeptide(L)'
;MANSKYDNAKSFASRALADMLSAISATSKEVRLRLTSEQNAGKFVWLIISRIPSPAGDTSGDSEHVWAHTNDFDLLVGTPLSLSISAPLSQAVGLTAQIQTFLEGEIASYGKVEALLQSTALDGSTNPSYTGDSESGYDSLTQQSQTAGVI
;
A
#
# COMPACT_ATOMS: atom_id res chain seq x y z
N MET A 1 -12.13 -26.46 -4.50
CA MET A 1 -12.83 -25.20 -4.81
C MET A 1 -11.78 -24.11 -4.77
N ALA A 2 -11.57 -23.38 -5.87
CA ALA A 2 -10.75 -22.16 -5.82
C ALA A 2 -11.35 -21.27 -4.73
N ASN A 3 -10.53 -20.82 -3.80
CA ASN A 3 -11.00 -20.09 -2.62
C ASN A 3 -11.34 -18.67 -3.07
N SER A 4 -12.59 -18.44 -3.51
CA SER A 4 -13.01 -17.18 -4.15
C SER A 4 -12.63 -15.93 -3.34
N LYS A 5 -12.63 -16.02 -2.01
CA LYS A 5 -12.17 -14.96 -1.10
C LYS A 5 -10.69 -14.60 -1.28
N TYR A 6 -9.83 -15.60 -1.47
CA TYR A 6 -8.41 -15.41 -1.71
C TYR A 6 -8.16 -14.72 -3.05
N ASP A 7 -8.86 -15.17 -4.10
CA ASP A 7 -8.75 -14.57 -5.43
C ASP A 7 -9.26 -13.12 -5.45
N ASN A 8 -10.36 -12.84 -4.72
CA ASN A 8 -10.88 -11.50 -4.50
C ASN A 8 -9.87 -10.60 -3.77
N ALA A 9 -9.28 -11.10 -2.68
CA ALA A 9 -8.28 -10.37 -1.90
C ALA A 9 -7.02 -10.06 -2.72
N LYS A 10 -6.53 -11.01 -3.52
CA LYS A 10 -5.42 -10.80 -4.46
C LYS A 10 -5.73 -9.72 -5.48
N SER A 11 -6.89 -9.81 -6.12
CA SER A 11 -7.34 -8.83 -7.12
C SER A 11 -7.45 -7.43 -6.51
N PHE A 12 -8.07 -7.34 -5.33
CA PHE A 12 -8.20 -6.09 -4.58
C PHE A 12 -6.83 -5.46 -4.26
N ALA A 13 -5.92 -6.23 -3.67
CA ALA A 13 -4.61 -5.74 -3.27
C ALA A 13 -3.74 -5.32 -4.48
N SER A 14 -3.83 -6.06 -5.60
CA SER A 14 -3.12 -5.71 -6.83
C SER A 14 -3.60 -4.37 -7.40
N ARG A 15 -4.91 -4.11 -7.39
CA ARG A 15 -5.47 -2.83 -7.85
C ARG A 15 -5.11 -1.67 -6.91
N ALA A 16 -5.23 -1.89 -5.61
CA ALA A 16 -4.82 -0.92 -4.59
C ALA A 16 -3.34 -0.54 -4.75
N LEU A 17 -2.46 -1.52 -4.97
CA LEU A 17 -1.04 -1.28 -5.18
C LEU A 17 -0.77 -0.43 -6.43
N ALA A 18 -1.45 -0.72 -7.54
CA ALA A 18 -1.29 0.05 -8.77
C ALA A 18 -1.65 1.53 -8.56
N ASP A 19 -2.77 1.79 -7.88
CA ASP A 19 -3.20 3.16 -7.56
C ASP A 19 -2.25 3.85 -6.58
N MET A 20 -1.77 3.13 -5.55
CA MET A 20 -0.78 3.64 -4.61
C MET A 20 0.52 4.04 -5.31
N LEU A 21 1.03 3.21 -6.23
CA LEU A 21 2.24 3.51 -6.99
C LEU A 21 2.04 4.65 -8.00
N SER A 22 0.85 4.76 -8.59
CA SER A 22 0.49 5.91 -9.43
C SER A 22 0.45 7.20 -8.61
N ALA A 23 -0.26 7.19 -7.47
CA ALA A 23 -0.40 8.32 -6.58
C ALA A 23 0.93 8.79 -6.00
N ILE A 24 1.78 7.87 -5.50
CA ILE A 24 3.10 8.23 -4.97
C ILE A 24 4.02 8.80 -6.06
N SER A 25 3.85 8.39 -7.31
CA SER A 25 4.67 8.89 -8.42
C SER A 25 4.26 10.32 -8.85
N ALA A 26 3.01 10.72 -8.61
CA ALA A 26 2.47 11.97 -9.13
C ALA A 26 2.07 13.01 -8.07
N THR A 27 1.24 12.63 -7.09
CA THR A 27 0.47 13.60 -6.28
C THR A 27 0.59 13.40 -4.77
N SER A 28 1.13 12.26 -4.35
CA SER A 28 1.20 11.89 -2.93
C SER A 28 2.64 11.82 -2.45
N LYS A 29 2.85 12.28 -1.22
CA LYS A 29 4.08 12.10 -0.45
C LYS A 29 4.09 10.76 0.28
N GLU A 30 2.93 10.26 0.65
CA GLU A 30 2.78 9.00 1.33
C GLU A 30 1.42 8.38 1.01
N VAL A 31 1.39 7.06 0.85
CA VAL A 31 0.17 6.27 0.71
C VAL A 31 0.27 5.04 1.61
N ARG A 32 -0.84 4.67 2.25
CA ARG A 32 -0.90 3.56 3.20
C ARG A 32 -2.08 2.66 2.88
N LEU A 33 -1.85 1.35 2.95
CA LEU A 33 -2.87 0.31 2.85
C LEU A 33 -2.79 -0.57 4.09
N ARG A 34 -3.84 -0.59 4.90
CA ARG A 34 -3.98 -1.60 5.96
C ARG A 34 -4.67 -2.83 5.41
N LEU A 35 -4.15 -4.02 5.71
CA LEU A 35 -4.87 -5.28 5.55
C LEU A 35 -5.18 -5.85 6.92
N THR A 36 -6.42 -6.28 7.14
CA THR A 36 -6.84 -6.91 8.41
C THR A 36 -7.37 -8.31 8.13
N SER A 37 -7.05 -9.28 8.99
CA SER A 37 -7.54 -10.66 8.85
C SER A 37 -8.97 -10.81 9.38
N GLU A 38 -9.82 -11.50 8.61
CA GLU A 38 -11.17 -11.91 9.04
C GLU A 38 -11.13 -12.86 10.25
N GLN A 39 -10.09 -13.69 10.34
CA GLN A 39 -9.96 -14.73 11.37
C GLN A 39 -9.43 -14.18 12.70
N ASN A 40 -8.73 -13.06 12.66
CA ASN A 40 -8.17 -12.41 13.83
C ASN A 40 -8.10 -10.89 13.60
N ALA A 41 -9.06 -10.16 14.18
CA ALA A 41 -9.12 -8.69 14.08
C ALA A 41 -7.89 -7.99 14.69
N GLY A 42 -7.14 -8.66 15.56
CA GLY A 42 -5.87 -8.16 16.10
C GLY A 42 -4.69 -8.35 15.16
N LYS A 43 -4.85 -9.14 14.09
CA LYS A 43 -3.82 -9.37 13.06
C LYS A 43 -4.07 -8.43 11.88
N PHE A 44 -3.22 -7.41 11.78
CA PHE A 44 -3.19 -6.49 10.64
C PHE A 44 -1.75 -6.20 10.23
N VAL A 45 -1.59 -5.77 8.98
CA VAL A 45 -0.34 -5.23 8.45
C VAL A 45 -0.64 -3.93 7.72
N TRP A 46 0.22 -2.94 7.90
CA TRP A 46 0.25 -1.77 7.03
C TRP A 46 1.33 -1.94 5.98
N LEU A 47 0.96 -1.78 4.71
CA LEU A 47 1.88 -1.44 3.64
C LEU A 47 1.93 0.09 3.52
N ILE A 48 3.09 0.66 3.72
CA ILE A 48 3.34 2.10 3.65
C ILE A 48 4.29 2.35 2.49
N ILE A 49 3.95 3.30 1.63
CA ILE A 49 4.81 3.74 0.54
C ILE A 49 5.00 5.25 0.70
N SER A 50 6.23 5.68 0.97
CA SER A 50 6.55 7.07 1.26
C SER A 50 7.65 7.58 0.34
N ARG A 51 7.58 8.86 -0.03
CA ARG A 51 8.69 9.58 -0.63
C ARG A 51 9.70 9.95 0.44
N ILE A 52 10.94 9.59 0.20
CA ILE A 52 12.08 9.91 1.05
C ILE A 52 13.12 10.70 0.24
N PRO A 53 13.93 11.54 0.89
CA PRO A 53 15.07 12.17 0.21
C PRO A 53 15.97 11.10 -0.40
N SER A 54 16.56 11.41 -1.55
CA SER A 54 17.54 10.52 -2.17
C SER A 54 18.69 10.21 -1.19
N PRO A 55 19.06 8.93 -1.00
CA PRO A 55 20.10 8.55 -0.06
C PRO A 55 21.47 9.06 -0.52
N ALA A 56 22.36 9.31 0.46
CA ALA A 56 23.71 9.77 0.16
C ALA A 56 24.46 8.75 -0.72
N GLY A 57 25.01 9.23 -1.83
CA GLY A 57 25.76 8.38 -2.78
C GLY A 57 24.90 7.73 -3.87
N ASP A 58 23.60 8.03 -3.93
CA ASP A 58 22.78 7.63 -5.07
C ASP A 58 23.22 8.32 -6.36
N THR A 59 23.20 7.57 -7.46
CA THR A 59 23.61 8.02 -8.80
C THR A 59 22.45 8.06 -9.79
N SER A 60 21.21 7.82 -9.34
CA SER A 60 20.03 7.78 -10.22
C SER A 60 19.71 9.13 -10.87
N GLY A 61 20.12 10.24 -10.25
CA GLY A 61 19.77 11.60 -10.66
C GLY A 61 18.45 12.11 -10.07
N ASP A 62 17.69 11.26 -9.37
CA ASP A 62 16.46 11.66 -8.70
C ASP A 62 16.75 12.32 -7.35
N SER A 63 16.01 13.40 -7.05
CA SER A 63 16.07 14.05 -5.73
C SER A 63 15.31 13.28 -4.64
N GLU A 64 14.42 12.38 -5.05
CA GLU A 64 13.56 11.60 -4.16
C GLU A 64 13.60 10.11 -4.52
N HIS A 65 13.47 9.27 -3.50
CA HIS A 65 13.22 7.84 -3.62
C HIS A 65 11.85 7.50 -3.08
N VAL A 66 11.31 6.37 -3.51
CA VAL A 66 10.14 5.74 -2.92
C VAL A 66 10.62 4.62 -2.02
N TRP A 67 10.17 4.61 -0.77
CA TRP A 67 10.40 3.55 0.20
C TRP A 67 9.07 2.86 0.50
N ALA A 68 8.99 1.57 0.15
CA ALA A 68 7.85 0.72 0.47
C ALA A 68 8.23 -0.20 1.64
N HIS A 69 7.43 -0.17 2.71
CA HIS A 69 7.75 -0.88 3.94
C HIS A 69 6.52 -1.26 4.77
N THR A 70 6.70 -2.17 5.73
CA THR A 70 5.68 -2.51 6.74
C THR A 70 5.82 -1.69 8.02
N ASN A 71 4.84 -1.79 8.93
CA ASN A 71 4.84 -1.10 10.23
C ASN A 71 5.37 -1.96 11.40
N ASP A 72 6.04 -3.08 11.12
CA ASP A 72 6.49 -4.02 12.16
C ASP A 72 7.44 -3.37 13.17
N PHE A 73 8.27 -2.42 12.72
CA PHE A 73 9.21 -1.68 13.55
C PHE A 73 8.48 -0.78 14.56
N ASP A 74 7.33 -0.22 14.18
CA ASP A 74 6.50 0.61 15.05
C ASP A 74 5.77 -0.23 16.10
N LEU A 75 5.40 -1.45 15.75
CA LEU A 75 4.68 -2.37 16.65
C LEU A 75 5.61 -3.17 17.56
N LEU A 76 6.83 -3.45 17.10
CA LEU A 76 7.80 -4.32 17.76
C LEU A 76 9.22 -3.73 17.62
N VAL A 77 9.61 -2.92 18.61
CA VAL A 77 10.95 -2.32 18.66
C VAL A 77 12.04 -3.39 18.51
N GLY A 78 12.91 -3.23 17.53
CA GLY A 78 14.03 -4.14 17.26
C GLY A 78 13.72 -5.29 16.29
N THR A 79 12.47 -5.43 15.83
CA THR A 79 12.11 -6.38 14.78
C THR A 79 12.36 -5.75 13.40
N PRO A 80 13.07 -6.44 12.49
CA PRO A 80 13.18 -6.01 11.11
C PRO A 80 11.81 -5.95 10.43
N LEU A 81 11.63 -5.00 9.52
CA LEU A 81 10.40 -4.89 8.72
C LEU A 81 10.26 -6.11 7.80
N SER A 82 9.07 -6.71 7.78
CA SER A 82 8.73 -7.83 6.88
C SER A 82 8.86 -7.46 5.40
N LEU A 83 8.66 -6.17 5.09
CA LEU A 83 9.02 -5.56 3.80
C LEU A 83 9.77 -4.25 4.07
N SER A 84 10.89 -4.05 3.39
CA SER A 84 11.58 -2.75 3.32
C SER A 84 12.41 -2.68 2.06
N ILE A 85 11.88 -2.03 1.03
CA ILE A 85 12.52 -1.89 -0.27
C ILE A 85 12.40 -0.45 -0.75
N SER A 86 13.39 0.02 -1.51
CA SER A 86 13.38 1.37 -2.06
C SER A 86 13.85 1.39 -3.51
N ALA A 87 13.37 2.38 -4.26
CA ALA A 87 13.83 2.69 -5.60
C ALA A 87 13.79 4.21 -5.83
N PRO A 88 14.59 4.73 -6.79
CA PRO A 88 14.40 6.09 -7.29
C PRO A 88 12.96 6.35 -7.69
N LEU A 89 12.46 7.58 -7.50
CA LEU A 89 11.07 7.93 -7.80
C LEU A 89 10.69 7.61 -9.25
N SER A 90 11.59 7.87 -10.21
CA SER A 90 11.44 7.53 -11.62
C SER A 90 11.27 6.03 -11.89
N GLN A 91 11.64 5.18 -10.92
CA GLN A 91 11.59 3.73 -10.99
C GLN A 91 10.59 3.12 -9.99
N ALA A 92 9.72 3.92 -9.37
CA ALA A 92 8.76 3.45 -8.36
C ALA A 92 7.90 2.26 -8.83
N VAL A 93 7.48 2.25 -10.10
CA VAL A 93 6.70 1.15 -10.71
C VAL A 93 7.49 -0.18 -10.71
N GLY A 94 8.81 -0.12 -10.72
CA GLY A 94 9.68 -1.30 -10.63
C GLY A 94 9.56 -2.07 -9.30
N LEU A 95 9.00 -1.45 -8.25
CA LEU A 95 8.75 -2.10 -6.97
C LEU A 95 7.55 -3.06 -6.99
N THR A 96 6.68 -2.97 -8.00
CA THR A 96 5.39 -3.70 -8.08
C THR A 96 5.55 -5.19 -7.78
N ALA A 97 6.46 -5.88 -8.46
CA ALA A 97 6.60 -7.33 -8.35
C ALA A 97 7.00 -7.78 -6.92
N GLN A 98 7.87 -7.01 -6.26
CA GLN A 98 8.33 -7.33 -4.90
C GLN A 98 7.22 -7.08 -3.88
N ILE A 99 6.52 -5.94 -3.98
CA ILE A 99 5.40 -5.62 -3.08
C ILE A 99 4.26 -6.63 -3.28
N GLN A 100 3.95 -6.99 -4.52
CA GLN A 100 2.90 -7.96 -4.82
C GLN A 100 3.23 -9.35 -4.30
N THR A 101 4.49 -9.80 -4.42
CA THR A 101 4.93 -11.08 -3.84
C THR A 101 4.72 -11.12 -2.32
N PHE A 102 5.05 -10.02 -1.63
CA PHE A 102 4.80 -9.89 -0.20
C PHE A 102 3.30 -9.93 0.13
N LEU A 103 2.48 -9.13 -0.56
CA LEU A 103 1.03 -9.07 -0.34
C LEU A 103 0.35 -10.42 -0.56
N GLU A 104 0.75 -11.18 -1.58
CA GLU A 104 0.20 -12.52 -1.83
C GLU A 104 0.52 -13.50 -0.69
N GLY A 105 1.75 -13.44 -0.16
CA GLY A 105 2.15 -14.23 1.01
C GLY A 105 1.35 -13.87 2.26
N GLU A 106 1.16 -12.58 2.53
CA GLU A 106 0.36 -12.12 3.66
C GLU A 106 -1.11 -12.53 3.52
N ILE A 107 -1.73 -12.27 2.36
CA ILE A 107 -3.14 -12.57 2.08
C ILE A 107 -3.46 -14.06 2.26
N ALA A 108 -2.52 -14.94 1.87
CA ALA A 108 -2.67 -16.38 2.07
C ALA A 108 -2.93 -16.75 3.54
N SER A 109 -2.49 -15.90 4.49
CA SER A 109 -2.66 -16.09 5.93
C SER A 109 -3.78 -15.24 6.55
N TYR A 110 -4.50 -14.42 5.77
CA TYR A 110 -5.49 -13.45 6.28
C TYR A 110 -6.94 -13.78 5.88
N GLY A 111 -7.16 -14.43 4.73
CA GLY A 111 -8.50 -14.70 4.20
C GLY A 111 -9.09 -13.48 3.48
N LYS A 112 -10.30 -13.04 3.88
CA LYS A 112 -10.89 -11.76 3.41
C LYS A 112 -10.04 -10.59 3.93
N VAL A 113 -9.86 -9.57 3.09
CA VAL A 113 -9.13 -8.35 3.44
C VAL A 113 -10.11 -7.21 3.65
N GLU A 114 -10.05 -6.58 4.83
CA GLU A 114 -10.55 -5.23 5.04
C GLU A 114 -9.41 -4.23 4.82
N ALA A 115 -9.69 -3.22 4.01
CA ALA A 115 -8.72 -2.25 3.56
C ALA A 115 -9.05 -0.85 4.05
N LEU A 116 -8.04 -0.17 4.58
CA LEU A 116 -8.06 1.26 4.86
C LEU A 116 -6.97 1.90 4.00
N LEU A 117 -7.38 2.75 3.06
CA LEU A 117 -6.47 3.53 2.21
C LEU A 117 -6.37 4.95 2.76
N GLN A 118 -5.13 5.39 2.95
CA GLN A 118 -4.82 6.74 3.40
C GLN A 118 -3.75 7.33 2.49
N SER A 119 -3.80 8.64 2.24
CA SER A 119 -2.75 9.33 1.53
C SER A 119 -2.51 10.72 2.08
N THR A 120 -1.27 11.18 1.92
CA THR A 120 -0.85 12.55 2.22
C THR A 120 -0.36 13.17 0.92
N ALA A 121 -0.90 14.34 0.57
CA ALA A 121 -0.51 15.08 -0.63
C ALA A 121 0.93 15.62 -0.51
N LEU A 122 1.51 16.06 -1.63
CA LEU A 122 2.88 16.60 -1.66
C LEU A 122 3.09 17.82 -0.76
N ASP A 123 2.05 18.62 -0.53
CA ASP A 123 2.07 19.78 0.37
C ASP A 123 1.97 19.40 1.86
N GLY A 124 1.81 18.11 2.17
CA GLY A 124 1.68 17.59 3.53
C GLY A 124 0.24 17.55 4.06
N SER A 125 -0.76 17.96 3.27
CA SER A 125 -2.17 17.82 3.66
C SER A 125 -2.62 16.36 3.60
N THR A 126 -3.48 15.96 4.54
CA THR A 126 -4.05 14.61 4.58
C THR A 126 -5.30 14.54 3.73
N ASN A 127 -5.34 13.59 2.79
CA ASN A 127 -6.54 13.33 1.99
C ASN A 127 -7.58 12.51 2.79
N PRO A 128 -8.86 12.51 2.38
CA PRO A 128 -9.86 11.64 2.97
C PRO A 128 -9.40 10.16 2.96
N SER A 129 -9.71 9.46 4.06
CA SER A 129 -9.44 8.03 4.15
C SER A 129 -10.60 7.24 3.56
N TYR A 130 -10.29 6.13 2.88
CA TYR A 130 -11.29 5.28 2.25
C TYR A 130 -11.24 3.88 2.83
N THR A 131 -12.42 3.32 3.11
CA THR A 131 -12.56 1.96 3.66
C THR A 131 -13.27 1.08 2.66
N GLY A 132 -12.76 -0.14 2.47
CA GLY A 132 -13.34 -1.11 1.55
C GLY A 132 -12.99 -2.53 1.98
N ASP A 133 -13.56 -3.50 1.27
CA ASP A 133 -13.29 -4.90 1.54
C ASP A 133 -13.19 -5.70 0.25
N SER A 134 -12.41 -6.78 0.28
CA SER A 134 -12.13 -7.59 -0.91
C SER A 134 -13.38 -8.19 -1.54
N GLU A 135 -14.45 -8.43 -0.76
CA GLU A 135 -15.68 -9.05 -1.28
C GLU A 135 -16.59 -8.06 -2.01
N SER A 136 -16.57 -6.79 -1.60
CA SER A 136 -17.26 -5.70 -2.32
C SER A 136 -16.51 -5.24 -3.57
N GLY A 137 -15.25 -5.69 -3.73
CA GLY A 137 -14.38 -5.32 -4.84
C GLY A 137 -13.82 -3.91 -4.70
N TYR A 138 -12.72 -3.66 -5.43
CA TYR A 138 -11.98 -2.40 -5.33
C TYR A 138 -12.75 -1.19 -5.90
N ASP A 139 -13.68 -1.40 -6.84
CA ASP A 139 -14.49 -0.31 -7.44
C ASP A 139 -15.36 0.42 -6.41
N SER A 140 -15.70 -0.24 -5.29
CA SER A 140 -16.42 0.38 -4.17
C SER A 140 -15.63 1.51 -3.49
N LEU A 141 -14.30 1.49 -3.56
CA LEU A 141 -13.43 2.56 -3.05
C LEU A 141 -13.35 3.73 -4.03
N THR A 142 -13.25 3.43 -5.33
CA THR A 142 -13.19 4.45 -6.39
C THR A 142 -14.48 5.30 -6.42
N GLN A 143 -15.63 4.70 -6.10
CA GLN A 143 -16.89 5.45 -5.96
C GLN A 143 -16.86 6.42 -4.76
N GLN A 144 -16.21 6.06 -3.66
CA GLN A 144 -16.07 6.94 -2.50
C GLN A 144 -15.19 8.16 -2.83
N SER A 145 -14.08 7.96 -3.56
CA SER A 145 -13.20 9.06 -3.97
C SER A 145 -13.85 10.02 -4.97
N GLN A 146 -14.68 9.51 -5.88
CA GLN A 146 -15.48 10.34 -6.80
C GLN A 146 -16.57 11.13 -6.05
N THR A 147 -17.23 10.51 -5.07
CA THR A 147 -18.27 11.17 -4.26
C THR A 147 -17.67 12.24 -3.33
N ALA A 148 -16.42 12.08 -2.91
CA ALA A 148 -15.69 13.05 -2.10
C ALA A 148 -15.12 14.24 -2.90
N GLY A 149 -15.21 14.23 -4.23
CA GLY A 149 -14.71 15.31 -5.10
C GLY A 149 -13.18 15.44 -5.16
N VAL A 150 -12.46 14.33 -4.95
CA VAL A 150 -10.98 14.29 -4.86
C VAL A 150 -10.34 13.82 -6.18
N ILE A 151 -11.14 13.51 -7.20
CA ILE A 151 -10.71 13.22 -8.58
C ILE A 151 -11.53 14.04 -9.57
#